data_AF-A0A6P3HGU3-F1
#
_entry.id   AF-A0A6P3HGU3-F1
#
_cell.length_a   1.000
_cell.length_b   1.000
_cell.length_c   1.000
_cell.angle_alpha   90.00
_cell.angle_beta   90.00
_cell.angle_gamma   90.00
#
_symmetry.space_group_name_H-M   'P 1'
#
loop_
_entity.id
_entity.type
_entity.pdbx_description
1 polymer ?
#
loop_
_entity_poly.entity_id
_entity_poly.type
_entity_poly.pdbx_seq_one_letter_code
_entity_poly.pdbx_strand_id
1 'polypeptide(L)'
;MWGDNSEGQIGLQNITNICVPHQVTIGKPISWISCGYYHSAFVTTEGELYTFGEPESGKLGLPPKLLVNHKVPQLVPGISEKVIQVACGGGHTVVLT
;
A
#
# COMPACT_ATOMS: atom_id res chain seq x y z
N MET A 1 -4.62 9.13 5.31
CA MET A 1 -5.59 8.01 5.46
C MET A 1 -6.14 8.01 6.88
N TRP A 2 -7.30 7.41 7.12
CA TRP A 2 -7.91 7.22 8.45
C TRP A 2 -8.85 6.01 8.41
N GLY A 3 -9.35 5.58 9.57
CA GLY A 3 -10.18 4.38 9.70
C GLY A 3 -9.42 3.22 10.34
N ASP A 4 -9.74 2.00 9.91
CA ASP A 4 -9.13 0.76 10.39
C ASP A 4 -7.68 0.60 9.92
N ASN A 5 -6.79 0.19 10.84
CA ASN A 5 -5.40 -0.12 10.60
C ASN A 5 -4.97 -1.42 11.32
N SER A 6 -5.92 -2.28 11.70
CA SER A 6 -5.66 -3.56 12.38
C SER A 6 -4.60 -4.41 11.66
N GLU A 7 -4.71 -4.47 10.34
CA GLU A 7 -3.78 -5.16 9.43
C GLU A 7 -2.74 -4.22 8.80
N GLY A 8 -2.71 -2.95 9.20
CA GLY A 8 -1.82 -1.94 8.64
C GLY A 8 -2.29 -1.35 7.31
N GLN A 9 -3.55 -1.54 6.93
CA GLN A 9 -4.11 -1.17 5.62
C GLN A 9 -4.21 0.35 5.37
N ILE A 10 -3.94 1.18 6.37
CA ILE A 10 -3.77 2.64 6.22
C ILE A 10 -2.34 3.11 6.53
N GLY A 11 -1.37 2.20 6.71
CA GLY A 11 0.06 2.50 6.71
C GLY A 11 0.58 3.24 7.95
N LEU A 12 -0.11 3.13 9.09
CA LEU A 12 0.21 3.86 10.32
C LEU A 12 0.93 2.99 11.38
N GLN A 13 1.77 2.05 10.95
CA GLN A 13 2.57 1.19 11.82
C GLN A 13 1.68 0.43 12.84
N ASN A 14 1.94 0.59 14.14
CA ASN A 14 1.29 -0.14 15.24
C ASN A 14 0.00 0.52 15.75
N ILE A 15 -0.45 1.63 15.13
CA ILE A 15 -1.75 2.24 15.46
C ILE A 15 -2.83 1.28 14.98
N THR A 16 -3.82 0.93 15.81
CA THR A 16 -4.88 -0.01 15.42
C THR A 16 -5.96 0.62 14.55
N ASN A 17 -6.29 1.89 14.81
CA ASN A 17 -7.25 2.67 14.03
C ASN A 17 -7.09 4.16 14.37
N ILE A 18 -7.63 5.04 13.52
CA ILE A 18 -7.72 6.47 13.80
C ILE A 18 -9.01 7.06 13.25
N CYS A 19 -9.69 7.89 14.04
CA CYS A 19 -10.98 8.49 13.66
C CYS A 19 -10.84 9.87 13.03
N VAL A 20 -9.61 10.36 12.86
CA VAL A 20 -9.30 11.65 12.24
C VAL A 20 -8.28 11.46 11.12
N PRO A 21 -8.33 12.27 10.04
CA PRO A 21 -7.36 12.21 8.96
C PRO A 21 -5.91 12.30 9.47
N HIS A 22 -5.06 11.36 9.04
CA HIS A 22 -3.63 11.38 9.30
C HIS A 22 -2.84 11.32 8.00
N GLN A 23 -1.74 12.06 7.93
CA GLN A 23 -0.86 12.01 6.77
C GLN A 23 -0.11 10.67 6.74
N VAL A 24 -0.07 10.04 5.56
CA VAL A 24 0.77 8.88 5.26
C VAL A 24 1.70 9.30 4.14
N THR A 25 3.01 9.23 4.35
CA THR A 25 4.00 9.71 3.38
C THR A 25 5.28 8.88 3.46
N ILE A 26 5.95 8.74 2.31
CA ILE A 26 7.31 8.19 2.20
C ILE A 26 8.32 9.27 1.77
N GLY A 27 7.94 10.54 1.85
CA GLY A 27 8.78 11.68 1.46
C GLY A 27 8.73 12.02 -0.04
N LYS A 28 7.87 11.36 -0.82
CA LYS A 28 7.65 11.64 -2.25
C LYS A 28 6.19 12.02 -2.54
N PRO A 29 5.91 12.85 -3.55
CA PRO A 29 4.54 13.16 -3.97
C PRO A 29 3.82 11.92 -4.50
N ILE A 30 2.53 11.80 -4.17
CA ILE A 30 1.65 10.68 -4.56
C ILE A 30 0.74 11.15 -5.69
N SER A 31 0.66 10.38 -6.77
CA SER A 31 -0.18 10.64 -7.95
C SER A 31 -1.46 9.80 -7.99
N TRP A 32 -1.46 8.61 -7.37
CA TRP A 32 -2.60 7.70 -7.36
C TRP A 32 -2.71 6.93 -6.05
N ILE A 33 -3.92 6.57 -5.64
CA ILE A 33 -4.16 5.73 -4.46
C ILE A 33 -5.37 4.81 -4.69
N SER A 34 -5.30 3.60 -4.14
CA SER A 34 -6.43 2.66 -4.09
C SER A 34 -6.49 1.98 -2.73
N CYS A 35 -7.70 1.90 -2.16
CA CYS A 35 -7.99 1.19 -0.94
C CYS A 35 -8.83 -0.05 -1.31
N GLY A 36 -8.25 -1.24 -1.08
CA GLY A 36 -8.96 -2.51 -1.20
C GLY A 36 -9.69 -2.85 0.10
N TYR A 37 -10.01 -4.14 0.28
CA TYR A 37 -10.71 -4.58 1.49
C TYR A 37 -9.79 -4.54 2.72
N TYR A 38 -8.61 -5.18 2.62
CA TYR A 38 -7.67 -5.33 3.74
C TYR A 38 -6.25 -4.87 3.38
N HIS A 39 -6.07 -4.20 2.24
CA HIS A 39 -4.80 -3.61 1.84
C HIS A 39 -5.03 -2.36 1.01
N SER A 40 -4.00 -1.52 0.95
CA SER A 40 -3.98 -0.32 0.13
C SER A 40 -2.68 -0.24 -0.65
N ALA A 41 -2.72 0.56 -1.70
CA ALA A 41 -1.56 0.87 -2.50
C ALA A 41 -1.60 2.31 -2.99
N PHE A 42 -0.43 2.91 -3.18
CA PHE A 42 -0.31 4.20 -3.83
C PHE A 42 0.84 4.22 -4.82
N VAL A 43 0.77 5.16 -5.76
CA VAL A 43 1.76 5.38 -6.81
C VAL A 43 2.37 6.76 -6.61
N THR A 44 3.70 6.85 -6.66
CA THR A 44 4.40 8.14 -6.60
C THR A 44 4.36 8.85 -7.95
N THR A 45 4.60 10.16 -7.98
CA THR A 45 4.73 10.90 -9.25
C THR A 45 5.92 10.44 -10.11
N GLU A 46 6.87 9.70 -9.52
CA GLU A 46 8.00 9.09 -10.22
C GLU A 46 7.66 7.73 -10.85
N GLY A 47 6.46 7.19 -10.56
CA GLY A 47 5.97 5.91 -11.08
C GLY A 47 6.30 4.71 -10.21
N GLU A 48 6.62 4.91 -8.93
CA GLU A 48 6.90 3.82 -7.99
C GLU A 48 5.61 3.36 -7.30
N LEU A 49 5.41 2.04 -7.22
CA LEU A 49 4.29 1.44 -6.51
C LEU A 49 4.67 1.08 -5.07
N TYR A 50 3.82 1.48 -4.13
CA TYR A 50 3.92 1.09 -2.72
C TYR A 50 2.66 0.37 -2.27
N THR A 51 2.82 -0.70 -1.48
CA THR A 51 1.72 -1.52 -0.93
C THR A 51 1.88 -1.73 0.56
N PHE A 52 0.76 -1.84 1.28
CA PHE A 52 0.69 -2.06 2.72
C PHE A 52 -0.70 -2.59 3.13
N GLY A 53 -0.78 -3.28 4.27
CA GLY A 53 -1.98 -3.95 4.76
C GLY A 53 -1.79 -5.44 5.03
N GLU A 54 -2.86 -6.21 4.98
CA GLU A 54 -2.86 -7.63 5.29
C GLU A 54 -1.87 -8.42 4.40
N PRO A 55 -0.93 -9.20 4.97
CA PRO A 55 0.14 -9.87 4.22
C PRO A 55 -0.29 -11.18 3.55
N GLU A 56 -1.59 -11.45 3.48
CA GLU A 56 -2.15 -12.71 2.99
C GLU A 56 -2.36 -12.73 1.47
N SER A 57 -2.44 -13.94 0.90
CA SER A 57 -2.75 -14.19 -0.52
C SER A 57 -1.80 -13.54 -1.54
N GLY A 58 -0.64 -13.03 -1.10
CA GLY A 58 0.33 -12.38 -1.98
C GLY A 58 -0.10 -11.04 -2.58
N LYS A 59 -1.23 -10.47 -2.13
CA LYS A 59 -1.84 -9.26 -2.73
C LYS A 59 -1.02 -7.97 -2.57
N LEU A 60 -0.01 -7.99 -1.69
CA LEU A 60 0.97 -6.91 -1.57
C LEU A 60 2.05 -6.95 -2.66
N GLY A 61 2.25 -8.08 -3.35
CA GLY A 61 3.31 -8.20 -4.36
C GLY A 61 4.73 -8.05 -3.78
N LEU A 62 4.90 -8.31 -2.48
CA LEU A 62 6.19 -8.20 -1.78
C LEU A 62 6.84 -9.57 -1.58
N PRO A 63 8.19 -9.66 -1.62
CA PRO A 63 8.90 -10.88 -1.26
C PRO A 63 8.70 -11.22 0.23
N PRO A 64 8.75 -12.51 0.64
CA PRO A 64 8.43 -12.96 2.00
C PRO A 64 9.17 -12.20 3.11
N LYS A 65 10.45 -11.86 2.90
CA LYS A 65 11.28 -11.12 3.86
C LYS A 65 10.76 -9.70 4.19
N LEU A 66 9.95 -9.11 3.32
CA LEU A 66 9.36 -7.78 3.51
C LEU A 66 7.98 -7.84 4.17
N LEU A 67 7.33 -9.01 4.22
CA LEU A 67 5.99 -9.15 4.80
C LEU A 67 5.96 -8.89 6.31
N VAL A 68 7.09 -9.02 7.01
CA VAL A 68 7.20 -8.64 8.44
C VAL A 68 6.88 -7.16 8.69
N ASN A 69 7.08 -6.30 7.69
CA ASN A 69 6.84 -4.86 7.76
C ASN A 69 5.59 -4.42 7.00
N HIS A 70 4.61 -5.31 6.82
CA HIS A 70 3.39 -5.05 6.04
C HIS A 70 2.55 -3.84 6.51
N LYS A 71 2.75 -3.38 7.75
CA LYS A 71 2.04 -2.24 8.35
C LYS A 71 2.59 -0.85 7.97
N VAL A 72 3.63 -0.80 7.14
CA VAL A 72 4.17 0.43 6.56
C VAL A 72 4.18 0.32 5.04
N PRO A 73 4.00 1.44 4.31
CA PRO A 73 4.14 1.44 2.85
C PRO A 73 5.52 0.95 2.41
N GLN A 74 5.55 -0.09 1.59
CA GLN A 74 6.78 -0.67 1.05
C GLN A 74 6.78 -0.66 -0.47
N LEU A 75 7.94 -0.33 -1.05
CA LEU A 75 8.16 -0.34 -2.50
C LEU A 75 8.01 -1.77 -3.04
N VAL A 76 7.19 -1.93 -4.08
CA VAL A 76 7.01 -3.20 -4.78
C VAL A 76 8.16 -3.40 -5.77
N PRO A 77 9.02 -4.42 -5.59
CA PRO A 77 10.11 -4.68 -6.52
C PRO A 77 9.63 -5.40 -7.78
N GLY A 78 10.40 -5.33 -8.86
CA GLY A 78 10.19 -6.15 -10.06
C GLY A 78 9.25 -5.57 -11.12
N ILE A 79 8.76 -4.34 -10.93
CA ILE A 79 8.09 -3.55 -11.98
C ILE A 79 9.12 -2.54 -12.51
N SER A 80 9.57 -2.73 -13.74
CA SER A 80 10.60 -1.88 -14.38
C SER A 80 10.04 -0.59 -14.97
N GLU A 81 8.81 -0.64 -15.43
CA GLU A 81 8.08 0.45 -16.06
C GLU A 81 7.50 1.39 -15.00
N LYS A 82 7.21 2.64 -15.40
CA LYS A 82 6.58 3.61 -14.51
C LYS A 82 5.12 3.24 -14.30
N VAL A 83 4.74 2.98 -13.06
CA VAL A 83 3.33 2.73 -12.73
C VAL A 83 2.53 4.03 -12.87
N ILE A 84 1.34 3.93 -13.47
CA ILE A 84 0.40 5.04 -13.69
C ILE A 84 -0.77 4.93 -12.70
N GLN A 85 -1.33 3.73 -12.54
CA GLN A 85 -2.49 3.49 -11.70
C GLN A 85 -2.40 2.15 -10.97
N VAL A 86 -3.09 2.06 -9.83
CA VAL A 86 -3.27 0.83 -9.07
C VAL A 86 -4.73 0.70 -8.66
N ALA A 87 -5.24 -0.53 -8.64
CA ALA A 87 -6.55 -0.89 -8.10
C ALA A 87 -6.44 -2.08 -7.15
N CYS A 88 -6.92 -1.92 -5.92
CA CYS A 88 -6.89 -2.94 -4.87
C CYS A 88 -8.29 -3.56 -4.71
N GLY A 89 -8.37 -4.89 -4.79
CA GLY A 89 -9.61 -5.66 -4.59
C GLY A 89 -9.71 -6.30 -3.20
N GLY A 90 -10.41 -7.43 -3.11
CA GLY A 90 -10.48 -8.22 -1.86
C GLY A 90 -9.18 -8.98 -1.56
N GLY A 91 -8.72 -9.78 -2.52
CA GLY A 91 -7.52 -10.63 -2.42
C GLY A 91 -6.54 -10.45 -3.59
N HIS A 92 -6.65 -9.38 -4.37
CA HIS A 92 -5.80 -9.12 -5.53
C HIS A 92 -5.50 -7.63 -5.70
N THR A 93 -4.50 -7.34 -6.54
CA THR A 93 -4.08 -5.99 -6.94
C THR A 93 -3.87 -5.97 -8.45
N VAL A 94 -4.40 -4.95 -9.13
CA VAL A 94 -4.18 -4.70 -10.56
C VAL A 94 -3.33 -3.45 -10.72
N VAL A 95 -2.34 -3.50 -11.60
CA VAL A 95 -1.38 -2.41 -11.83
C VAL A 95 -1.37 -2.05 -13.31
N LEU A 96 -1.41 -0.75 -13.62
CA LEU A 96 -1.23 -0.19 -14.96
C LEU A 96 0.11 0.55 -15.02
N THR A 97 0.94 0.23 -16.02
CA THR A 97 2.25 0.84 -16.30
C THR A 97 2.25 1.58 -17.62
#